data_AF-A0A4Q7Y2V2-F1
#
_entry.id   AF-A0A4Q7Y2V2-F1
#
_cell.length_a   1.000
_cell.length_b   1.000
_cell.length_c   1.000
_cell.angle_alpha   90.00
_cell.angle_beta   90.00
_cell.angle_gamma   90.00
#
_symmetry.space_group_name_H-M   'P 1'
#
loop_
_entity.id
_entity.type
_entity.pdbx_description
1 polymer ?
#
loop_
_entity_poly.entity_id
_entity_poly.type
_entity_poly.pdbx_seq_one_letter_code
_entity_poly.pdbx_strand_id
1 'polypeptide(L)'
;MSTGVSRDDRAAGRVDQDPYASDPARPLASAARPWWRWLFLVPGLAAVAWGVAGLLGAGDRVPLPAWAVWFLGSALLHDVVIAPLVVLVGALLARLLPRPARAPIAVGLVVCGVLTLVALPFALDPGGVPEPGFLPQDYSRNLLLLVAGTLAVAGTWAAVRTRRRSRGRAGQPSGEETTPVPRSLR
;
A
#
# COMPACT_ATOMS: atom_id res chain seq x y z
N MET A 1 42.48 16.08 26.47
CA MET A 1 42.42 15.28 25.22
C MET A 1 41.19 15.75 24.45
N SER A 2 41.33 16.80 23.65
CA SER A 2 40.21 17.52 23.01
C SER A 2 40.27 17.26 21.50
N THR A 3 39.32 16.52 20.97
CA THR A 3 39.22 16.19 19.53
C THR A 3 38.66 17.40 18.78
N GLY A 4 39.52 18.12 18.07
CA GLY A 4 39.12 19.20 17.18
C GLY A 4 38.36 18.65 15.97
N VAL A 5 37.05 18.88 15.92
CA VAL A 5 36.26 18.72 14.69
C VAL A 5 36.68 19.83 13.74
N SER A 6 37.50 19.51 12.73
CA SER A 6 37.85 20.43 11.66
C SER A 6 36.59 20.79 10.88
N ARG A 7 36.09 22.01 11.05
CA ARG A 7 35.05 22.59 10.19
C ARG A 7 35.65 22.73 8.79
N ASP A 8 35.19 21.89 7.87
CA ASP A 8 35.59 21.99 6.46
C ASP A 8 34.76 23.09 5.79
N ASP A 9 35.34 24.28 5.64
CA ASP A 9 34.66 25.47 5.09
C ASP A 9 34.20 25.26 3.64
N ARG A 10 34.72 24.23 2.95
CA ARG A 10 34.25 23.82 1.62
C ARG A 10 32.83 23.23 1.62
N ALA A 11 32.38 22.68 2.74
CA ALA A 11 31.03 22.15 2.87
C ALA A 11 29.99 23.26 3.12
N ALA A 12 30.38 24.36 3.75
CA ALA A 12 29.48 25.44 4.16
C ALA A 12 28.78 26.12 2.96
N GLY A 13 29.49 26.35 1.85
CA GLY A 13 28.91 26.96 0.65
C GLY A 13 27.93 26.07 -0.12
N ARG A 14 27.86 24.77 0.18
CA ARG A 14 26.98 23.81 -0.50
C ARG A 14 25.63 23.65 0.21
N VAL A 15 25.56 23.97 1.50
CA VAL A 15 24.33 23.90 2.31
C VAL A 15 23.38 25.05 1.96
N ASP A 16 23.93 26.23 1.67
CA ASP A 16 23.16 27.44 1.31
C ASP A 16 22.51 27.34 -0.08
N GLN A 17 22.98 26.39 -0.90
CA GLN A 17 22.45 26.12 -2.24
C GLN A 17 21.60 24.86 -2.33
N ASP A 18 21.34 24.16 -1.21
CA ASP A 18 20.47 22.99 -1.22
C ASP A 18 19.00 23.44 -1.24
N PRO A 19 18.26 23.29 -2.35
CA PRO A 19 16.86 23.70 -2.43
C PRO A 19 15.96 22.91 -1.47
N TYR A 20 16.48 21.84 -0.86
CA TYR A 20 15.82 21.01 0.12
C TYR A 20 16.32 21.24 1.56
N ALA A 21 17.23 22.19 1.80
CA ALA A 21 17.53 22.64 3.15
C ALA A 21 16.24 23.21 3.78
N SER A 22 15.67 22.47 4.72
CA SER A 22 14.43 22.84 5.39
C SER A 22 14.73 24.00 6.32
N ASP A 23 14.33 25.20 5.92
CA ASP A 23 14.48 26.42 6.71
C ASP A 23 13.79 26.26 8.08
N PRO A 24 14.55 26.14 9.18
CA PRO A 24 13.98 25.89 10.51
C PRO A 24 13.25 27.13 11.06
N ALA A 25 13.42 28.30 10.44
CA ALA A 25 12.74 29.54 10.80
C ALA A 25 11.39 29.70 10.11
N ARG A 26 11.03 28.83 9.14
CA ARG A 26 9.67 28.84 8.58
C ARG A 26 8.69 28.32 9.62
N PRO A 27 7.66 29.10 10.00
CA PRO A 27 6.60 28.58 10.86
C PRO A 27 5.97 27.35 10.20
N LEU A 28 5.71 26.29 10.99
CA LEU A 28 4.88 25.12 10.59
C LEU A 28 3.46 25.53 10.10
N ALA A 29 3.14 26.82 10.13
CA ALA A 29 1.91 27.43 9.65
C ALA A 29 1.61 27.20 8.16
N SER A 30 2.54 26.69 7.35
CA SER A 30 2.20 26.22 5.99
C SER A 30 1.21 25.03 6.01
N ALA A 31 1.22 24.22 7.09
CA ALA A 31 0.29 23.11 7.25
C ALA A 31 -1.16 23.53 7.54
N ALA A 32 -1.37 24.78 7.98
CA ALA A 32 -2.67 25.34 8.36
C ALA A 32 -3.41 26.07 7.22
N ARG A 33 -2.79 26.30 6.06
CA ARG A 33 -3.36 27.10 4.97
C ARG A 33 -4.18 26.40 3.88
N PRO A 34 -4.17 25.07 3.69
CA PRO A 34 -4.99 24.53 2.62
C PRO A 34 -6.44 24.43 3.10
N TRP A 35 -7.23 25.46 2.80
CA TRP A 35 -8.67 25.54 3.10
C TRP A 35 -9.44 24.29 2.62
N TRP A 36 -8.94 23.62 1.58
CA TRP A 36 -9.45 22.34 1.10
C TRP A 36 -9.42 21.22 2.14
N ARG A 37 -8.56 21.29 3.16
CA ARG A 37 -8.57 20.32 4.27
C ARG A 37 -9.87 20.42 5.06
N TRP A 38 -10.36 21.64 5.27
CA TRP A 38 -11.64 21.87 5.95
C TRP A 38 -12.82 21.36 5.12
N LEU A 39 -12.71 21.37 3.79
CA LEU A 39 -13.72 20.79 2.89
C LEU A 39 -13.95 19.29 3.16
N PHE A 40 -12.93 18.55 3.59
CA PHE A 40 -13.07 17.13 3.94
C PHE A 40 -13.25 16.92 5.45
N LEU A 41 -12.56 17.71 6.27
CA LEU A 41 -12.58 17.57 7.72
C LEU A 41 -13.96 17.91 8.30
N VAL A 42 -14.58 19.02 7.89
CA VAL A 42 -15.85 19.46 8.47
C VAL A 42 -16.98 18.49 8.15
N PRO A 43 -17.21 18.07 6.89
CA PRO A 43 -18.24 17.08 6.59
C PRO A 43 -17.96 15.73 7.22
N GLY A 44 -16.69 15.30 7.26
CA GLY A 44 -16.30 14.06 7.91
C GLY A 44 -16.61 14.07 9.41
N LEU A 45 -16.24 15.13 10.11
CA LEU A 45 -16.53 15.28 11.54
C LEU A 45 -18.03 15.43 11.81
N ALA A 46 -18.76 16.16 10.96
CA ALA A 46 -20.21 16.28 11.04
C ALA A 46 -20.88 14.91 10.86
N ALA A 47 -20.43 14.09 9.92
CA ALA A 47 -20.93 12.74 9.72
C ALA A 47 -20.66 11.82 10.92
N VAL A 48 -19.46 11.91 11.53
CA VAL A 48 -19.12 11.18 12.76
C VAL A 48 -20.02 11.62 13.91
N ALA A 49 -20.17 12.93 14.14
CA ALA A 49 -21.03 13.46 15.19
C ALA A 49 -22.49 13.03 15.01
N TRP A 50 -22.99 13.07 13.76
CA TRP A 50 -24.33 12.61 13.40
C TRP A 50 -24.51 11.12 13.69
N GLY A 51 -23.54 10.29 13.29
CA GLY A 51 -23.56 8.85 13.56
C GLY A 51 -23.56 8.53 15.06
N VAL A 52 -22.73 9.22 15.84
CA VAL A 52 -22.67 9.08 17.30
C VAL A 52 -23.99 9.52 17.94
N ALA A 53 -24.55 10.65 17.54
CA ALA A 53 -25.84 11.12 18.04
C ALA A 53 -26.96 10.11 17.75
N GLY A 54 -26.99 9.54 16.54
CA GLY A 54 -27.95 8.49 16.17
C GLY A 54 -27.75 7.20 16.99
N LEU A 55 -26.51 6.81 17.23
CA LEU A 55 -26.18 5.61 18.01
C LEU A 55 -26.59 5.76 19.49
N LEU A 56 -26.31 6.92 20.10
CA LEU A 56 -26.71 7.22 21.47
C LEU A 56 -28.23 7.39 21.61
N GLY A 57 -28.89 7.91 20.57
CA GLY A 57 -30.34 8.04 20.51
C GLY A 57 -31.09 6.75 20.16
N ALA A 58 -30.38 5.67 19.82
CA ALA A 58 -30.98 4.41 19.39
C ALA A 58 -31.66 3.64 20.54
N GLY A 59 -31.30 3.92 21.80
CA GLY A 59 -31.80 3.19 22.97
C GLY A 59 -31.56 1.69 22.83
N ASP A 60 -32.56 0.88 23.16
CA ASP A 60 -32.47 -0.58 23.13
C ASP A 60 -32.44 -1.20 21.71
N ARG A 61 -32.58 -0.39 20.65
CA ARG A 61 -32.54 -0.87 19.26
C ARG A 61 -31.15 -1.34 18.86
N VAL A 62 -30.11 -0.83 19.52
CA VAL A 62 -28.73 -1.21 19.26
C VAL A 62 -28.08 -1.65 20.57
N PRO A 63 -27.71 -2.93 20.71
CA PRO A 63 -26.93 -3.38 21.86
C PRO A 63 -25.52 -2.80 21.78
N LEU A 64 -25.31 -1.64 22.42
CA LEU A 64 -24.04 -0.89 22.38
C LEU A 64 -22.81 -1.74 22.71
N PRO A 65 -22.82 -2.66 23.69
CA PRO A 65 -21.66 -3.51 23.96
C PRO A 65 -21.32 -4.44 22.79
N ALA A 66 -22.33 -5.08 22.18
CA ALA A 66 -22.12 -5.97 21.04
C ALA A 66 -21.67 -5.18 19.80
N TRP A 67 -22.26 -4.02 19.56
CA TRP A 67 -21.83 -3.10 18.50
C TRP A 67 -20.39 -2.66 18.70
N ALA A 68 -20.00 -2.26 19.93
CA ALA A 68 -18.65 -1.84 20.24
C ALA A 68 -17.65 -2.98 20.06
N VAL A 69 -17.96 -4.19 20.52
CA VAL A 69 -17.11 -5.37 20.30
C VAL A 69 -16.93 -5.65 18.81
N TRP A 70 -18.00 -5.57 18.01
CA TRP A 70 -17.90 -5.77 16.56
C TRP A 70 -17.08 -4.67 15.88
N PHE A 71 -17.35 -3.40 16.19
CA PHE A 71 -16.69 -2.25 15.58
C PHE A 71 -15.21 -2.19 15.96
N LEU A 72 -14.92 -2.18 17.26
CA LEU A 72 -13.56 -2.12 17.78
C LEU A 72 -12.80 -3.41 17.47
N GLY A 73 -13.44 -4.57 17.58
CA GLY A 73 -12.86 -5.85 17.20
C GLY A 73 -12.44 -5.89 15.72
N SER A 74 -13.28 -5.37 14.82
CA SER A 74 -12.95 -5.29 13.39
C SER A 74 -11.80 -4.32 13.12
N ALA A 75 -11.78 -3.15 13.77
CA ALA A 75 -10.68 -2.18 13.65
C ALA A 75 -9.36 -2.76 14.16
N LEU A 76 -9.38 -3.37 15.36
CA LEU A 76 -8.20 -4.02 15.93
C LEU A 76 -7.72 -5.19 15.06
N LEU A 77 -8.62 -6.04 14.56
CA LEU A 77 -8.26 -7.12 13.65
C LEU A 77 -7.56 -6.57 12.40
N HIS A 78 -8.05 -5.45 11.86
CA HIS A 78 -7.41 -4.81 10.72
C HIS A 78 -6.01 -4.29 11.05
N ASP A 79 -5.86 -3.52 12.11
CA ASP A 79 -4.60 -2.85 12.45
C ASP A 79 -3.54 -3.81 12.98
N VAL A 80 -3.95 -4.84 13.73
CA VAL A 80 -3.04 -5.81 14.36
C VAL A 80 -2.74 -7.00 13.47
N VAL A 81 -3.63 -7.37 12.54
CA VAL A 81 -3.45 -8.55 11.70
C VAL A 81 -3.31 -8.18 10.22
N ILE A 82 -4.28 -7.46 9.67
CA ILE A 82 -4.31 -7.19 8.22
C ILE A 82 -3.17 -6.26 7.80
N ALA A 83 -3.02 -5.11 8.47
CA ALA A 83 -1.99 -4.14 8.16
C ALA A 83 -0.56 -4.73 8.21
N PRO A 84 -0.13 -5.43 9.29
CA PRO A 84 1.21 -6.02 9.33
C PRO A 84 1.39 -7.15 8.30
N LEU A 85 0.34 -7.92 8.01
CA LEU A 85 0.40 -8.95 6.97
C LEU A 85 0.61 -8.33 5.59
N VAL A 86 -0.09 -7.23 5.28
CA VAL A 86 0.11 -6.48 4.03
C VAL A 86 1.53 -5.91 3.94
N VAL A 87 2.06 -5.34 5.02
CA VAL A 87 3.44 -4.84 5.08
C VAL A 87 4.44 -5.98 4.88
N LEU A 88 4.25 -7.12 5.55
CA LEU A 88 5.11 -8.29 5.44
C LEU A 88 5.13 -8.83 4.00
N VAL A 89 3.96 -8.98 3.38
CA VAL A 89 3.83 -9.41 1.99
C VAL A 89 4.51 -8.39 1.07
N GLY A 90 4.26 -7.09 1.25
CA GLY A 90 4.92 -6.04 0.47
C GLY A 90 6.44 -6.08 0.60
N ALA A 91 6.97 -6.28 1.81
CA ALA A 91 8.39 -6.44 2.08
C ALA A 91 8.96 -7.70 1.44
N LEU A 92 8.24 -8.83 1.50
CA LEU A 92 8.63 -10.08 0.87
C LEU A 92 8.68 -9.95 -0.65
N LEU A 93 7.67 -9.34 -1.27
CA LEU A 93 7.66 -9.03 -2.70
C LEU A 93 8.81 -8.09 -3.08
N ALA A 94 9.12 -7.10 -2.24
CA ALA A 94 10.25 -6.21 -2.48
C ALA A 94 11.60 -6.94 -2.42
N ARG A 95 11.74 -7.97 -1.58
CA ARG A 95 12.96 -8.77 -1.42
C ARG A 95 13.09 -9.86 -2.49
N LEU A 96 12.03 -10.58 -2.80
CA LEU A 96 12.07 -11.77 -3.66
C LEU A 96 11.89 -11.46 -5.14
N LEU A 97 11.16 -10.40 -5.50
CA LEU A 97 10.80 -10.14 -6.90
C LEU A 97 11.60 -8.99 -7.52
N PRO A 98 12.00 -9.13 -8.79
CA PRO A 98 12.55 -8.03 -9.56
C PRO A 98 11.49 -6.93 -9.72
N ARG A 99 11.92 -5.65 -9.70
CA ARG A 99 11.04 -4.45 -9.85
C ARG A 99 9.90 -4.59 -10.88
N PRO A 100 10.12 -5.12 -12.11
CA PRO A 100 9.04 -5.33 -13.08
C PRO A 100 7.92 -6.29 -12.65
N ALA A 101 8.20 -7.26 -11.78
CA ALA A 101 7.23 -8.28 -11.35
C ALA A 101 6.37 -7.84 -10.15
N ARG A 102 6.79 -6.80 -9.42
CA ARG A 102 6.16 -6.40 -8.15
C ARG A 102 4.71 -5.93 -8.32
N ALA A 103 4.45 -5.03 -9.28
CA ALA A 103 3.11 -4.47 -9.49
C ALA A 103 2.08 -5.53 -9.94
N PRO A 104 2.36 -6.39 -10.94
CA PRO A 104 1.46 -7.48 -11.30
C PRO A 104 1.06 -8.38 -10.13
N ILE A 105 2.04 -8.78 -9.31
CA ILE A 105 1.81 -9.70 -8.21
C ILE A 105 1.08 -9.01 -7.04
N ALA A 106 1.39 -7.74 -6.77
CA ALA A 106 0.63 -6.95 -5.80
C ALA A 106 -0.86 -6.85 -6.18
N VAL A 107 -1.17 -6.55 -7.45
CA VAL A 107 -2.56 -6.52 -7.93
C VAL A 107 -3.22 -7.89 -7.80
N GLY A 108 -2.54 -8.96 -8.21
CA GLY A 108 -3.06 -10.33 -8.07
C GLY A 108 -3.39 -10.69 -6.63
N LEU A 109 -2.53 -10.34 -5.69
CA LEU A 109 -2.74 -10.60 -4.26
C LEU A 109 -3.91 -9.77 -3.68
N VAL A 110 -4.05 -8.51 -4.09
CA VAL A 110 -5.21 -7.68 -3.69
C VAL A 110 -6.51 -8.32 -4.16
N VAL A 111 -6.58 -8.74 -5.44
CA VAL A 111 -7.75 -9.41 -5.99
C VAL A 111 -8.04 -10.73 -5.25
N CYS A 112 -7.01 -11.55 -4.99
CA CYS A 112 -7.17 -12.78 -4.19
C CYS A 112 -7.69 -12.48 -2.78
N GLY A 113 -7.19 -11.43 -2.14
CA GLY A 113 -7.65 -10.98 -0.82
C GLY A 113 -9.13 -10.60 -0.83
N VAL A 114 -9.58 -9.82 -1.82
CA VAL A 114 -10.99 -9.44 -1.97
C VAL A 114 -11.87 -10.66 -2.24
N LEU A 115 -11.47 -11.54 -3.17
CA LEU A 115 -12.20 -12.77 -3.46
C LEU A 115 -12.35 -13.65 -2.22
N THR A 116 -11.26 -13.79 -1.45
CA THR A 116 -11.28 -14.53 -0.19
C THR A 116 -12.24 -13.88 0.78
N LEU A 117 -12.16 -12.56 1.00
CA LEU A 117 -13.01 -11.86 1.97
C LEU A 117 -14.51 -11.99 1.65
N VAL A 118 -14.87 -11.95 0.37
CA VAL A 118 -16.26 -12.10 -0.09
C VAL A 118 -16.73 -13.55 0.03
N ALA A 119 -15.89 -14.52 -0.30
CA ALA A 119 -16.26 -15.94 -0.31
C ALA A 119 -16.15 -16.61 1.07
N LEU A 120 -15.33 -16.06 1.98
CA LEU A 120 -15.04 -16.60 3.29
C LEU A 120 -16.31 -16.88 4.14
N PRO A 121 -17.30 -15.97 4.26
CA PRO A 121 -18.50 -16.26 5.05
C PRO A 121 -19.27 -17.48 4.51
N PHE A 122 -19.33 -17.66 3.19
CA PHE A 122 -20.00 -18.81 2.57
C PHE A 122 -19.19 -20.09 2.69
N ALA A 123 -17.86 -19.99 2.68
CA ALA A 123 -16.97 -21.14 2.86
C ALA A 123 -16.90 -21.62 4.32
N LEU A 124 -17.13 -20.73 5.28
CA LEU A 124 -17.13 -21.02 6.72
C LEU A 124 -18.51 -21.36 7.26
N ASP A 125 -19.58 -21.28 6.46
CA ASP A 125 -20.93 -21.60 6.90
C ASP A 125 -21.07 -23.12 7.18
N PRO A 126 -21.12 -23.57 8.45
CA PRO A 126 -21.01 -24.99 8.79
C PRO A 126 -22.30 -25.79 8.54
N GLY A 127 -23.37 -25.17 8.02
CA GLY A 127 -24.68 -25.79 7.97
C GLY A 127 -25.69 -25.12 7.05
N GLY A 128 -25.24 -24.47 5.98
CA GLY A 128 -26.12 -23.82 5.01
C GLY A 128 -27.21 -24.77 4.53
N VAL A 129 -28.44 -24.53 4.99
CA VAL A 129 -29.63 -25.23 4.52
C VAL A 129 -29.67 -25.07 2.99
N PRO A 130 -29.78 -26.16 2.21
CA PRO A 130 -29.84 -26.05 0.75
C PRO A 130 -31.09 -25.26 0.37
N GLU A 131 -30.92 -23.99 0.03
CA GLU A 131 -32.00 -23.16 -0.49
C GLU A 131 -32.44 -23.74 -1.85
N PRO A 132 -33.72 -24.12 -2.02
CA PRO A 132 -34.22 -24.73 -3.25
C PRO A 132 -34.27 -23.68 -4.37
N GLY A 133 -33.11 -23.44 -4.98
CA GLY A 133 -32.87 -22.38 -5.96
C GLY A 133 -31.39 -22.04 -6.12
N PHE A 134 -30.55 -22.35 -5.12
CA PHE A 134 -29.10 -22.34 -5.27
C PHE A 134 -28.61 -23.73 -5.68
N LEU A 135 -27.88 -23.81 -6.79
CA LEU A 135 -27.18 -25.02 -7.19
C LEU A 135 -26.22 -25.42 -6.04
N PRO A 136 -26.07 -26.70 -5.67
CA PRO A 136 -25.09 -27.12 -4.68
C PRO A 136 -23.71 -26.68 -5.18
N GLN A 137 -23.17 -25.63 -4.58
CA GLN A 137 -21.97 -24.98 -5.06
C GLN A 137 -20.89 -25.12 -4.00
N ASP A 138 -19.84 -25.88 -4.32
CA ASP A 138 -18.67 -26.00 -3.47
C ASP A 138 -17.91 -24.67 -3.44
N TYR A 139 -18.32 -23.75 -2.58
CA TYR A 139 -17.73 -22.40 -2.45
C TYR A 139 -16.22 -22.47 -2.17
N SER A 140 -15.78 -23.47 -1.39
CA SER A 140 -14.36 -23.73 -1.12
C SER A 140 -13.58 -24.08 -2.40
N ARG A 141 -14.12 -24.99 -3.21
CA ARG A 141 -13.52 -25.39 -4.49
C ARG A 141 -13.49 -24.23 -5.48
N ASN A 142 -14.59 -23.50 -5.60
CA ASN A 142 -14.68 -22.36 -6.52
C ASN A 142 -13.75 -21.22 -6.10
N LEU A 143 -13.64 -20.94 -4.80
CA LEU A 143 -12.68 -19.97 -4.28
C LEU A 143 -11.24 -20.39 -4.60
N LEU A 144 -10.89 -21.66 -4.39
CA LEU A 144 -9.55 -22.18 -4.72
C LEU A 144 -9.23 -21.98 -6.20
N LEU A 145 -10.19 -22.30 -7.09
CA LEU A 145 -10.03 -22.13 -8.53
C LEU A 145 -9.86 -20.66 -8.93
N LEU A 146 -10.63 -19.75 -8.34
CA LEU A 146 -10.53 -18.31 -8.61
C LEU A 146 -9.19 -17.74 -8.12
N VAL A 147 -8.75 -18.10 -6.92
CA VAL A 147 -7.45 -17.68 -6.37
C VAL A 147 -6.31 -18.23 -7.23
N ALA A 148 -6.33 -19.52 -7.55
CA ALA A 148 -5.32 -20.16 -8.39
C ALA A 148 -5.25 -19.51 -9.79
N GLY A 149 -6.40 -19.28 -10.43
CA GLY A 149 -6.47 -18.61 -11.73
C GLY A 149 -5.94 -17.18 -11.68
N THR A 150 -6.30 -16.41 -10.65
CA THR A 150 -5.82 -15.04 -10.46
C THR A 150 -4.30 -14.98 -10.28
N LEU A 151 -3.74 -15.87 -9.45
CA LEU A 151 -2.29 -15.96 -9.25
C LEU A 151 -1.57 -16.39 -10.53
N ALA A 152 -2.15 -17.31 -11.31
CA ALA A 152 -1.58 -17.73 -12.59
C ALA A 152 -1.53 -16.58 -13.60
N VAL A 153 -2.58 -15.76 -13.69
CA VAL A 153 -2.62 -14.56 -14.55
C VAL A 153 -1.58 -13.53 -14.07
N ALA A 154 -1.54 -13.24 -12.78
CA ALA A 154 -0.58 -12.29 -12.20
C ALA A 154 0.88 -12.74 -12.41
N GLY A 155 1.16 -14.03 -12.21
CA GLY A 155 2.47 -14.64 -12.44
C GLY A 155 2.88 -14.61 -13.91
N THR A 156 1.96 -14.91 -14.83
CA THR A 156 2.20 -14.81 -16.28
C THR A 156 2.50 -13.38 -16.69
N TRP A 157 1.70 -12.42 -16.21
CA TRP A 157 1.92 -10.99 -16.48
C TRP A 157 3.28 -10.51 -15.94
N ALA A 158 3.63 -10.90 -14.72
CA ALA A 158 4.95 -10.63 -14.14
C ALA A 158 6.06 -11.20 -15.02
N ALA A 159 5.98 -12.47 -15.42
CA ALA A 159 6.97 -13.14 -16.27
C ALA A 159 7.13 -12.47 -17.64
N VAL A 160 6.04 -12.04 -18.28
CA VAL A 160 6.10 -11.29 -19.54
C VAL A 160 6.82 -9.95 -19.33
N ARG A 161 6.51 -9.23 -18.25
CA ARG A 161 7.09 -7.92 -17.97
C ARG A 161 8.58 -7.99 -17.61
N THR A 162 9.00 -9.03 -16.88
CA THR A 162 10.43 -9.27 -16.60
C THR A 162 11.19 -9.57 -17.89
N ARG A 163 10.69 -10.50 -18.72
CA ARG A 163 11.32 -10.90 -20.00
C ARG A 163 11.46 -9.73 -20.98
N ARG A 164 10.44 -8.86 -21.09
CA ARG A 164 10.49 -7.68 -21.97
C ARG A 164 11.58 -6.68 -21.56
N ARG A 165 11.79 -6.47 -20.27
CA ARG A 165 12.83 -5.54 -19.78
C ARG A 165 14.24 -6.08 -19.94
N SER A 166 14.45 -7.39 -19.81
CA SER A 166 15.77 -8.00 -20.06
C SER A 166 16.18 -7.87 -21.53
N ARG A 167 15.23 -7.99 -22.47
CA ARG A 167 15.50 -7.81 -23.91
C ARG A 167 15.83 -6.38 -24.30
N GLY A 168 15.18 -5.38 -23.69
CA GLY A 168 15.48 -3.97 -23.96
C GLY A 168 16.86 -3.50 -23.48
N ARG A 169 17.48 -4.22 -22.53
CA ARG A 169 18.81 -3.88 -21.98
C ARG A 169 19.96 -4.52 -22.78
N ALA A 170 19.70 -5.62 -23.48
CA ALA A 170 20.65 -6.27 -24.38
C ALA A 170 20.78 -5.56 -25.74
N GLY A 171 19.85 -4.66 -26.06
CA GLY A 171 19.85 -3.88 -27.31
C GLY A 171 20.52 -2.52 -27.22
N GLN A 172 21.17 -2.16 -26.10
CA GLN A 172 21.95 -0.94 -25.99
C GLN A 172 23.42 -1.30 -26.30
N PRO A 173 23.92 -1.03 -27.53
CA PRO A 173 25.31 -1.30 -27.85
C PRO A 173 26.16 -0.36 -27.01
N SER A 174 27.24 -0.90 -26.44
CA SER A 174 28.32 -0.14 -25.82
C SER A 174 29.06 0.70 -26.87
N GLY A 175 28.38 1.70 -27.42
CA GLY A 175 28.91 2.72 -28.33
C GLY A 175 29.33 3.96 -27.56
N GLU A 176 30.05 3.77 -26.44
CA GLU A 176 30.81 4.83 -25.80
C GLU A 176 32.28 4.48 -26.00
N GLU A 177 32.68 4.56 -27.26
CA GLU A 177 34.07 4.70 -27.64
C GLU A 177 34.54 6.02 -27.04
N THR A 178 35.27 5.92 -25.94
CA THR A 178 36.01 7.01 -25.33
C THR A 178 36.93 7.64 -26.37
N THR A 179 36.48 8.71 -27.02
CA THR A 179 37.38 9.58 -27.76
C THR A 179 38.28 10.28 -26.74
N PRO A 180 39.60 10.07 -26.75
CA PRO A 180 40.48 10.82 -25.87
C PRO A 180 40.48 12.25 -26.37
N VAL A 181 39.93 13.18 -25.58
CA VAL A 181 40.03 14.62 -25.84
C VAL A 181 41.52 14.97 -25.77
N PRO A 182 42.19 15.39 -26.86
CA PRO A 182 43.56 15.84 -26.78
C PRO A 182 43.59 17.13 -25.96
N ARG A 183 44.29 17.09 -24.81
CA ARG A 183 44.65 18.29 -24.05
C ARG A 183 45.53 19.17 -24.94
N SER A 184 44.96 20.19 -25.55
CA SER A 184 45.72 21.32 -26.06
C SER A 184 46.20 22.16 -24.87
N LEU A 185 47.51 22.15 -24.65
CA LEU A 185 48.23 23.09 -23.81
C LEU A 185 48.03 24.51 -24.34
N ARG A 186 47.41 25.39 -23.55
CA ARG A 186 47.67 26.84 -23.51
C ARG A 186 47.39 27.38 -22.12
#